data_AF-A0A8C3WDS7-F1
#
_entry.id   AF-A0A8C3WDS7-F1
#
_cell.length_a   1.000
_cell.length_b   1.000
_cell.length_c   1.000
_cell.angle_alpha   90.00
_cell.angle_beta   90.00
_cell.angle_gamma   90.00
#
_symmetry.space_group_name_H-M   'P 1'
#
loop_
_entity.id
_entity.type
_entity.pdbx_description
1 polymer ?
#
loop_
_entity_poly.entity_id
_entity_poly.type
_entity_poly.pdbx_seq_one_letter_code
_entity_poly.pdbx_strand_id
1 'polypeptide(L)'
;MLSQVLLVSAPGKVILHGEHAVVHGKVALAVALNLRTFLRLQPQNSGKVGLRLPNIGIQQTWDVAKLQLLDTSFLGGLKRTWS
;
A
#
# COMPACT_ATOMS: atom_id res chain seq x y z
N MET A 1 7.05 12.83 -14.67
CA MET A 1 7.21 11.72 -13.68
C MET A 1 8.68 11.32 -13.61
N LEU A 2 9.13 10.78 -12.47
CA LEU A 2 10.49 10.28 -12.31
C LEU A 2 10.72 9.07 -13.22
N SER A 3 11.79 9.09 -14.02
CA SER A 3 12.17 8.00 -14.93
C SER A 3 13.07 6.95 -14.27
N GLN A 4 13.38 7.12 -12.98
CA GLN A 4 14.32 6.29 -12.25
C GLN A 4 13.61 5.13 -11.54
N VAL A 5 14.34 4.04 -11.30
CA VAL A 5 13.89 2.95 -10.43
C VAL A 5 13.92 3.44 -8.99
N LEU A 6 12.81 3.28 -8.27
CA LEU A 6 12.73 3.56 -6.84
C LEU A 6 12.86 2.25 -6.06
N LEU A 7 13.78 2.24 -5.09
CA LEU A 7 13.90 1.18 -4.11
C LEU A 7 13.61 1.77 -2.73
N VAL A 8 12.54 1.29 -2.11
CA VAL A 8 12.09 1.76 -0.79
C VAL A 8 11.93 0.57 0.16
N SER A 9 12.00 0.86 1.46
CA SER A 9 11.74 -0.14 2.49
C SER A 9 11.05 0.44 3.70
N ALA A 10 10.26 -0.39 4.38
CA ALA A 10 9.61 -0.04 5.64
C ALA A 10 9.92 -1.11 6.71
N PRO A 11 10.11 -0.72 7.98
CA PRO A 11 10.31 -1.67 9.08
C PRO A 11 9.01 -2.36 9.47
N GLY A 12 9.12 -3.52 10.12
CA GLY A 12 8.00 -4.13 10.85
C GLY A 12 7.70 -3.37 12.15
N LYS A 13 6.69 -3.84 12.89
CA LYS A 13 6.40 -3.37 14.25
C LYS A 13 6.38 -4.54 15.20
N VAL A 14 6.76 -4.31 16.46
CA VAL A 14 6.48 -5.20 17.58
C VAL A 14 5.98 -4.38 18.76
N ILE A 15 5.12 -4.95 19.58
CA ILE A 15 4.68 -4.32 20.83
C ILE A 15 5.67 -4.76 21.90
N LEU A 16 6.39 -3.81 22.51
CA LEU A 16 7.33 -4.13 23.58
C LEU A 16 6.56 -4.40 24.87
N HIS A 17 5.62 -3.53 25.23
CA HIS A 17 4.81 -3.60 26.45
C HIS A 17 3.36 -3.16 26.18
N GLY A 18 2.41 -3.72 26.95
CA GLY A 18 1.02 -3.28 26.97
C GLY A 18 0.10 -3.97 25.97
N GLU A 19 0.47 -5.15 25.45
CA GLU A 19 -0.31 -5.92 24.46
C GLU A 19 -1.77 -6.12 24.88
N HIS A 20 -2.00 -6.58 26.12
CA HIS A 20 -3.36 -6.78 26.64
C HIS A 20 -3.89 -5.53 27.36
N ALA A 21 -3.01 -4.67 27.87
CA ALA A 21 -3.40 -3.48 28.62
C ALA A 21 -4.06 -2.42 27.72
N VAL A 22 -3.62 -2.30 26.46
CA VAL A 22 -4.16 -1.33 25.49
C VAL A 22 -5.62 -1.58 25.16
N VAL A 23 -6.06 -2.84 25.24
CA VAL A 23 -7.47 -3.23 25.03
C VAL A 23 -8.38 -2.57 26.08
N HIS A 24 -7.84 -2.22 27.25
CA HIS A 24 -8.53 -1.54 28.34
C HIS A 24 -8.17 -0.05 28.45
N GLY A 25 -7.72 0.57 27.36
CA GLY A 25 -7.42 2.01 27.29
C GLY A 25 -6.13 2.42 28.01
N LYS A 26 -5.25 1.47 28.33
CA LYS A 26 -3.92 1.77 28.90
C LYS A 26 -2.88 1.99 27.80
N VAL A 27 -1.78 2.65 28.16
CA VAL A 27 -0.69 2.92 27.22
C VAL A 27 0.01 1.60 26.84
N ALA A 28 0.39 1.49 25.56
CA ALA A 28 1.28 0.46 25.06
C ALA A 28 2.45 1.09 24.30
N LEU A 29 3.57 0.41 24.30
CA LEU A 29 4.78 0.82 23.60
C LEU A 29 5.00 -0.10 22.40
N ALA A 30 4.88 0.44 21.20
CA ALA A 30 5.26 -0.24 19.97
C ALA A 30 6.57 0.31 19.44
N VAL A 31 7.42 -0.56 18.91
CA VAL A 31 8.73 -0.20 18.37
C VAL A 31 8.91 -0.74 16.96
N ALA A 32 9.75 -0.05 16.17
CA ALA A 32 10.11 -0.48 14.84
C ALA A 32 11.03 -1.70 14.91
N LEU A 33 10.66 -2.76 14.19
CA LEU A 33 11.46 -3.96 14.05
C LEU A 33 12.27 -3.87 12.76
N ASN A 34 13.59 -4.06 12.83
CA ASN A 34 14.47 -3.96 11.67
C ASN A 34 14.37 -5.16 10.68
N LEU A 35 13.24 -5.88 10.69
CA LEU A 35 12.84 -6.81 9.65
C LEU A 35 12.08 -6.03 8.59
N ARG A 36 12.78 -5.61 7.53
CA ARG A 36 12.26 -4.67 6.53
C ARG A 36 11.56 -5.38 5.37
N THR A 37 10.45 -4.78 4.94
CA THR A 37 9.79 -5.11 3.68
C THR A 37 10.28 -4.16 2.61
N PHE A 38 10.70 -4.70 1.46
CA PHE A 38 11.23 -3.94 0.34
C PHE A 38 10.22 -3.84 -0.79
N LEU A 39 10.17 -2.68 -1.45
CA LEU A 39 9.41 -2.46 -2.67
C LEU A 39 10.33 -1.84 -3.73
N ARG A 40 10.33 -2.45 -4.91
CA ARG A 40 11.01 -1.94 -6.10
C ARG A 40 9.95 -1.47 -7.09
N LEU A 41 9.94 -0.17 -7.38
CA LEU A 41 9.07 0.45 -8.37
C LEU A 41 9.90 0.82 -9.58
N GLN A 42 9.50 0.34 -10.75
CA GLN A 42 10.17 0.62 -12.01
C GLN A 42 9.17 1.23 -12.99
N PRO A 43 9.43 2.44 -13.53
CA PRO A 43 8.62 3.02 -14.59
C PRO A 43 8.59 2.11 -15.82
N GLN A 44 7.42 1.98 -16.44
CA GLN A 44 7.21 1.19 -17.65
C GLN A 44 6.41 1.99 -18.67
N ASN A 45 6.85 1.97 -19.94
CA ASN A 45 6.20 2.71 -21.03
C ASN A 45 5.17 1.87 -21.81
N SER A 46 4.79 0.69 -21.32
CA SER A 46 3.93 -0.25 -22.05
C SER A 46 2.43 -0.05 -21.80
N GLY A 47 2.02 1.03 -21.12
CA GLY A 47 0.62 1.28 -20.76
C GLY A 47 0.03 0.26 -19.79
N LYS A 48 0.87 -0.48 -19.04
CA LYS A 48 0.45 -1.52 -18.09
C LYS A 48 1.01 -1.25 -16.71
N VAL A 49 0.32 -1.76 -15.69
CA VAL A 49 0.78 -1.79 -14.30
C VAL A 49 0.95 -3.24 -13.90
N GLY A 50 2.14 -3.61 -13.45
CA GLY A 50 2.46 -4.94 -12.94
C GLY A 50 2.67 -4.92 -11.43
N LEU A 51 2.11 -5.92 -10.73
CA LEU A 51 2.36 -6.18 -9.32
C LEU A 51 2.96 -7.57 -9.16
N ARG A 52 4.09 -7.67 -8.48
CA ARG A 52 4.75 -8.94 -8.15
C ARG A 52 4.94 -9.03 -6.64
N LEU A 53 4.37 -10.06 -6.03
CA LEU A 53 4.43 -10.36 -4.60
C LEU A 53 5.12 -11.73 -4.43
N PRO A 54 6.46 -11.78 -4.49
CA PRO A 54 7.20 -13.04 -4.56
C PRO A 54 6.97 -13.95 -3.36
N ASN A 55 6.83 -13.37 -2.16
CA ASN A 55 6.65 -14.12 -0.91
C ASN A 55 5.35 -14.95 -0.86
N ILE A 56 4.37 -14.61 -1.70
CA ILE A 56 3.09 -15.33 -1.79
C ILE A 56 2.82 -15.86 -3.21
N GLY A 57 3.80 -15.80 -4.11
CA GLY A 57 3.69 -16.35 -5.47
C GLY A 57 2.70 -15.63 -6.40
N ILE A 58 2.27 -14.40 -6.07
CA ILE A 58 1.29 -13.65 -6.88
C ILE A 58 2.00 -12.74 -7.87
N GLN A 59 1.59 -12.82 -9.13
CA GLN A 59 1.96 -11.86 -10.17
C GLN A 59 0.72 -11.49 -10.97
N GLN A 60 0.40 -10.20 -10.99
CA GLN A 60 -0.76 -9.67 -11.69
C GLN A 60 -0.34 -8.49 -12.57
N THR A 61 -1.05 -8.29 -13.67
CA THR A 61 -0.81 -7.19 -14.59
C THR A 61 -2.13 -6.67 -15.12
N TRP A 62 -2.27 -5.35 -15.16
CA TRP A 62 -3.46 -4.66 -15.64
C TRP A 62 -3.10 -3.65 -16.71
N ASP A 63 -4.06 -3.38 -17.59
CA ASP A 63 -3.98 -2.33 -18.59
C ASP A 63 -4.45 -1.01 -17.99
N VAL A 64 -3.66 0.06 -18.16
CA VAL A 64 -3.97 1.37 -17.58
C VAL A 64 -5.26 1.94 -18.15
N ALA A 65 -5.50 1.79 -19.45
CA ALA A 65 -6.72 2.31 -20.07
C ALA A 65 -7.97 1.64 -19.49
N LYS A 66 -7.92 0.32 -19.24
CA LYS A 66 -9.02 -0.40 -18.58
C LYS A 66 -9.22 0.05 -17.13
N LEU A 67 -8.14 0.28 -16.38
CA LEU A 67 -8.24 0.78 -15.00
C LEU A 67 -8.86 2.18 -14.93
N GLN A 68 -8.52 3.07 -15.88
CA GLN A 68 -9.09 4.42 -15.95
C GLN A 68 -10.61 4.41 -16.17
N LEU A 69 -11.14 3.44 -16.93
CA LEU A 69 -12.60 3.29 -17.10
C LEU A 69 -13.32 2.94 -15.79
N LEU A 70 -12.66 2.24 -14.86
CA LEU A 70 -13.21 1.96 -13.54
C LEU A 70 -13.25 3.22 -12.66
N ASP A 71 -12.27 4.13 -12.81
CA ASP A 71 -12.22 5.38 -12.03
C ASP A 71 -13.40 6.31 -12.36
N THR A 72 -13.81 6.39 -13.64
CA THR A 72 -15.00 7.14 -14.05
C THR A 72 -16.30 6.64 -13.41
N SER A 73 -16.37 5.39 -12.94
CA SER A 73 -17.54 4.88 -12.21
C SER A 73 -17.61 5.41 -10.76
N PHE A 74 -16.48 5.83 -10.18
CA PHE A 74 -16.40 6.32 -8.81
C PHE A 74 -16.82 7.79 -8.67
N LEU A 75 -16.73 8.57 -9.76
CA LEU A 75 -17.14 9.98 -9.81
C LEU A 75 -18.64 10.19 -10.12
N GLY A 76 -19.41 9.12 -10.35
CA GLY A 76 -20.84 9.18 -10.67
C GLY A 76 -21.80 9.34 -9.48
N GLY A 77 -21.31 9.52 -8.25
CA GLY A 77 -22.18 9.50 -7.06
C GLY A 77 -21.61 10.20 -5.83
N LEU A 78 -21.42 11.53 -5.89
CA LEU A 78 -21.27 12.33 -4.66
C LEU A 78 -22.06 13.64 -4.71
N LYS A 79 -23.40 13.55 -4.67
CA LYS A 79 -24.19 14.59 -3.99
C LYS A 79 -24.18 14.26 -2.49
N ARG A 80 -23.17 14.74 -1.77
CA ARG A 80 -23.22 14.87 -0.31
C ARG A 80 -23.23 16.34 0.05
N THR A 81 -24.43 16.89 0.19
CA THR A 81 -24.68 18.10 0.97
C THR A 81 -24.46 17.75 2.44
N TRP A 82 -23.50 18.40 3.10
CA TRP A 82 -23.42 18.40 4.55
C TRP A 82 -24.01 19.73 5.03
N SER A 83 -25.04 19.66 5.87
CA SER A 83 -25.54 20.76 6.71
C SER A 83 -24.65 20.94 7.92
#